data_AF-A0A7L0RBR3-F1
#
_entry.id   AF-A0A7L0RBR3-F1
#
_cell.length_a   1.000
_cell.length_b   1.000
_cell.length_c   1.000
_cell.angle_alpha   90.00
_cell.angle_beta   90.00
_cell.angle_gamma   90.00
#
_symmetry.space_group_name_H-M   'P 1'
#
loop_
_entity.id
_entity.type
_entity.pdbx_description
1 polymer ?
#
loop_
_entity_poly.entity_id
_entity_poly.type
_entity_poly.pdbx_seq_one_letter_code
_entity_poly.pdbx_strand_id
1 'polypeptide(L)' 'SPAAAGRLLVIPMEGSHWLSMKKVLMELSKRGHQIVVIAPDNKILIDSSDVYELKTY' A
#
# COMPACT_ATOMS: atom_id res chain seq x y z
N SER A 1 -1.57 0.54 -27.28
CA SER A 1 -0.66 1.12 -26.26
C SER A 1 -0.61 0.18 -25.06
N PRO A 2 0.55 -0.07 -24.43
CA PRO A 2 0.54 -0.72 -23.11
C PRO A 2 -0.35 0.12 -22.20
N ALA A 3 -1.28 -0.52 -21.48
CA ALA A 3 -2.03 0.18 -20.45
C ALA A 3 -1.02 0.62 -19.38
N ALA A 4 -0.88 1.93 -19.16
CA ALA A 4 -0.03 2.44 -18.09
C ALA A 4 -0.58 1.94 -16.75
N ALA A 5 0.29 1.43 -15.89
CA ALA A 5 -0.10 0.98 -14.55
C ALA A 5 -0.69 2.17 -13.77
N GLY A 6 -1.85 1.95 -13.16
CA GLY A 6 -2.61 3.00 -12.48
C GLY A 6 -2.05 3.36 -11.11
N ARG A 7 -2.57 4.45 -10.54
CA ARG A 7 -2.34 4.83 -9.14
C ARG A 7 -3.45 4.25 -8.26
N LEU A 8 -3.07 3.63 -7.14
CA LEU A 8 -3.95 2.94 -6.21
C LEU A 8 -3.95 3.62 -4.84
N LEU A 9 -5.14 3.79 -4.28
CA LEU A 9 -5.34 4.20 -2.89
C LEU A 9 -5.78 2.98 -2.07
N VAL A 10 -5.12 2.74 -0.94
CA VAL A 10 -5.36 1.59 -0.07
C VAL A 10 -5.60 2.07 1.36
N ILE A 11 -6.68 1.59 1.97
CA ILE A 11 -7.03 1.87 3.36
C ILE A 11 -7.16 0.51 4.07
N PRO A 12 -6.07 -0.05 4.60
CA PRO A 12 -6.07 -1.37 5.19
C PRO A 12 -6.53 -1.35 6.66
N MET A 13 -7.12 -2.45 7.11
CA MET A 13 -7.18 -2.77 8.54
C MET A 13 -5.86 -3.37 9.03
N GLU A 14 -5.53 -3.10 10.29
CA GLU A 14 -4.36 -3.62 11.00
C GLU A 14 -4.42 -5.15 11.23
N GLY A 15 -3.31 -5.72 11.70
CA GLY A 15 -3.21 -7.14 12.05
C GLY A 15 -3.01 -8.06 10.84
N SER A 16 -3.65 -9.23 10.85
CA SER A 16 -3.52 -10.25 9.79
C SER A 16 -3.97 -9.75 8.41
N HIS A 17 -4.92 -8.82 8.39
CA HIS A 17 -5.37 -8.16 7.17
C HIS A 17 -4.22 -7.37 6.52
N TRP A 18 -3.50 -6.55 7.30
CA TRP A 18 -2.34 -5.81 6.82
C TRP A 18 -1.20 -6.71 6.35
N LEU A 19 -0.90 -7.79 7.09
CA LEU A 19 0.15 -8.74 6.70
C LEU A 19 -0.13 -9.39 5.34
N SER A 20 -1.41 -9.65 5.05
CA SER A 20 -1.84 -10.16 3.74
C SER A 20 -1.75 -9.08 2.67
N MET A 21 -2.19 -7.86 2.99
CA MET A 21 -2.18 -6.73 2.07
C MET A 21 -0.76 -6.36 1.61
N LYS A 22 0.24 -6.38 2.52
CA LYS A 22 1.66 -6.13 2.19
C LYS A 22 2.12 -6.94 0.97
N LYS A 23 1.73 -8.21 0.86
CA LYS A 23 2.09 -9.08 -0.28
C LYS A 23 1.47 -8.61 -1.59
N VAL A 24 0.20 -8.21 -1.55
CA VAL A 24 -0.50 -7.68 -2.72
C VAL A 24 0.14 -6.37 -3.19
N LEU A 25 0.48 -5.46 -2.27
CA LEU A 25 1.11 -4.18 -2.61
C LEU A 25 2.47 -4.38 -3.29
N MET A 26 3.28 -5.32 -2.81
CA MET A 26 4.56 -5.66 -3.45
C MET A 26 4.38 -6.11 -4.90
N GLU A 27 3.42 -6.98 -5.18
CA GLU A 27 3.18 -7.46 -6.55
C GLU A 27 2.61 -6.39 -7.48
N LEU A 28 1.77 -5.50 -6.96
CA LEU A 28 1.23 -4.38 -7.75
C LEU A 28 2.31 -3.35 -8.06
N SER A 29 3.19 -3.05 -7.10
CA SER A 29 4.35 -2.18 -7.28
C SER A 29 5.31 -2.74 -8.35
N LYS A 30 5.62 -4.05 -8.31
CA LYS A 30 6.41 -4.73 -9.36
C LYS A 30 5.78 -4.63 -10.75
N ARG A 31 4.45 -4.53 -10.84
CA ARG A 31 3.71 -4.31 -12.09
C ARG A 31 3.65 -2.84 -12.52
N GLY A 32 4.35 -1.95 -11.81
CA GLY A 32 4.46 -0.53 -12.11
C GLY A 32 3.39 0.35 -11.47
N HIS A 33 2.53 -0.19 -10.60
CA HIS A 33 1.50 0.63 -9.94
C HIS A 33 2.13 1.54 -8.90
N GLN A 34 1.67 2.79 -8.87
CA GLN A 34 1.96 3.72 -7.79
C GLN A 34 0.93 3.49 -6.68
N ILE A 35 1.37 3.32 -5.44
CA ILE A 35 0.50 2.94 -4.33
C ILE A 35 0.58 3.99 -3.25
N VAL A 36 -0.57 4.42 -2.75
CA VAL A 36 -0.71 5.27 -1.55
C VAL A 36 -1.48 4.48 -0.50
N VAL A 37 -0.88 4.26 0.66
CA VAL A 37 -1.52 3.67 1.84
C VAL A 37 -1.91 4.78 2.80
N ILE A 38 -3.17 4.78 3.26
CA ILE A 38 -3.64 5.66 4.32
C ILE A 38 -3.82 4.84 5.60
N ALA A 39 -3.27 5.31 6.71
CA ALA A 39 -3.39 4.68 8.02
C ALA A 39 -3.58 5.73 9.13
N PRO A 40 -4.18 5.39 10.29
CA PRO A 40 -4.20 6.29 11.43
C PRO A 40 -2.80 6.71 11.89
N ASP A 41 -2.66 7.87 12.51
CA ASP A 41 -1.41 8.29 13.18
C ASP A 41 -0.92 7.26 14.20
N ASN A 42 -1.84 6.59 14.90
CA ASN A 42 -1.58 5.56 15.92
C ASN A 42 -1.46 4.12 15.36
N LYS A 43 -1.16 3.96 14.07
CA LYS A 43 -0.85 2.66 13.44
C LYS A 43 0.20 1.85 14.21
N ILE A 44 0.07 0.53 14.18
CA ILE A 44 0.90 -0.41 14.94
C ILE A 44 1.83 -1.22 14.01
N LEU A 45 1.31 -1.76 12.91
CA LEU A 45 2.10 -2.65 12.02
C LEU A 45 2.39 -2.02 10.64
N ILE A 46 1.75 -0.88 10.34
CA ILE A 46 1.90 -0.16 9.08
C ILE A 46 3.06 0.83 9.21
N ASP A 47 4.15 0.55 8.50
CA ASP A 47 5.38 1.35 8.52
C ASP A 47 5.66 1.97 7.14
N SER A 48 6.64 2.87 7.08
CA SER A 48 7.17 3.39 5.81
C SER A 48 7.77 2.26 4.95
N SER A 49 7.67 2.39 3.63
CA SER A 49 8.21 1.41 2.68
C SER A 49 8.56 2.09 1.36
N ASP A 50 9.52 1.55 0.63
CA ASP A 50 9.80 1.97 -0.75
C ASP A 50 8.74 1.47 -1.75
N VAL A 51 7.83 0.59 -1.30
CA VAL A 51 6.78 -0.04 -2.13
C VAL A 51 5.55 0.86 -2.29
N TYR A 52 5.28 1.72 -1.32
CA TYR A 52 4.09 2.59 -1.29
C TYR A 52 4.39 3.91 -0.56
N GLU A 53 3.69 4.97 -0.93
CA GLU A 53 3.64 6.20 -0.15
C GLU A 53 2.71 6.00 1.05
N LEU A 54 3.16 6.34 2.26
CA LEU A 54 2.33 6.28 3.46
C LEU A 54 1.83 7.68 3.83
N LYS A 55 0.52 7.83 3.99
CA LYS A 55 -0.13 9.01 4.55
C LYS A 55 -0.85 8.66 5.83
N THR A 56 -0.80 9.56 6.80
CA THR A 56 -1.52 9.40 8.06
C THR A 56 -2.62 10.43 8.25
N TYR A 57 -3.58 10.11 9.12
CA TYR A 57 -4.71 10.94 9.52
C TYR A 57 -5.01 10.80 11.02
#